data_AF-A0A1G5F5T9-F1
#
_entry.id   AF-A0A1G5F5T9-F1
#
_cell.length_a   1.000
_cell.length_b   1.000
_cell.length_c   1.000
_cell.angle_alpha   90.00
_cell.angle_beta   90.00
_cell.angle_gamma   90.00
#
_symmetry.space_group_name_H-M   'P 1'
#
loop_
_entity.id
_entity.type
_entity.pdbx_description
1 polymer ?
#
loop_
_entity_poly.entity_id
_entity_poly.type
_entity_poly.pdbx_seq_one_letter_code
_entity_poly.pdbx_strand_id
1 'polypeptide(L)'
;MKLKLTSLLLLLLTFSMHAQTVKISASEPDATIIVNGQKVGHGNYKLGLDKKECYKIKVEKPGFLRYESTVCGRKAGPEAPKSLYFEMKADDAEEASIKTDQANVDFEIEVNSDLEVTEAWKLTTQIVTDYFDAIEVSDKETSYLRTAWSVQSFQQNTIRTRLIIKLSKSNPLTFKVKLNSEFSGTNGTSVKADEQFRDWDRILRKYKNVISDFSTRLAKK
;
A
#
# COMPACT_ATOMS: atom_id res chain seq x y z
N MET A 1 51.02 -37.29 64.52
CA MET A 1 49.75 -37.99 64.81
C MET A 1 48.60 -37.06 64.46
N LYS A 2 47.86 -37.37 63.37
CA LYS A 2 46.54 -36.87 62.91
C LYS A 2 46.40 -35.34 62.74
N LEU A 3 46.58 -34.75 61.55
CA LEU A 3 45.69 -34.76 60.37
C LEU A 3 44.23 -34.48 60.71
N LYS A 4 43.74 -33.24 60.45
CA LYS A 4 42.51 -32.95 59.66
C LYS A 4 42.52 -31.48 59.21
N LEU A 5 42.96 -31.30 57.96
CA LEU A 5 42.75 -30.12 57.14
C LEU A 5 41.30 -30.19 56.61
N THR A 6 40.36 -29.49 57.22
CA THR A 6 39.00 -29.38 56.68
C THR A 6 38.96 -28.26 55.65
N SER A 7 39.07 -28.67 54.39
CA SER A 7 38.95 -27.85 53.20
C SER A 7 37.56 -27.22 53.11
N LEU A 8 37.56 -25.89 53.00
CA LEU A 8 36.45 -25.03 52.63
C LEU A 8 36.09 -25.30 51.16
N LEU A 9 34.93 -25.93 50.88
CA LEU A 9 34.38 -26.03 49.53
C LEU A 9 33.04 -25.29 49.48
N LEU A 10 33.12 -23.98 49.25
CA LEU A 10 31.97 -23.14 48.93
C LEU A 10 31.60 -23.39 47.46
N LEU A 11 30.57 -24.21 47.22
CA LEU A 11 30.03 -24.48 45.89
C LEU A 11 29.28 -23.23 45.40
N LEU A 12 29.97 -22.32 44.71
CA LEU A 12 29.36 -21.22 43.97
C LEU A 12 28.60 -21.80 42.77
N LEU A 13 27.31 -22.09 42.98
CA LEU A 13 26.34 -22.32 41.91
C LEU A 13 26.17 -21.00 41.13
N THR A 14 26.98 -20.83 40.09
CA THR A 14 26.76 -19.77 39.09
C THR A 14 25.49 -20.11 38.33
N PHE A 15 24.35 -19.56 38.77
CA PHE A 15 23.13 -19.55 37.97
C PHE A 15 23.38 -18.69 36.73
N SER A 16 23.71 -19.33 35.60
CA SER A 16 23.67 -18.69 34.29
C SER A 16 22.22 -18.39 33.96
N MET A 17 21.77 -17.18 34.27
CA MET A 17 20.51 -16.67 33.74
C MET A 17 20.71 -16.38 32.25
N HIS A 18 20.54 -17.41 31.41
CA HIS A 18 20.43 -17.21 29.97
C HIS A 18 19.16 -16.40 29.68
N ALA A 19 19.35 -15.13 29.34
CA ALA A 19 18.29 -14.29 28.80
C ALA A 19 17.76 -14.94 27.52
N GLN A 20 16.44 -15.13 27.42
CA GLN A 20 15.83 -15.65 26.21
C GLN A 20 15.99 -14.58 25.13
N THR A 21 16.48 -14.97 23.96
CA THR A 21 16.66 -14.05 22.83
C THR A 21 16.09 -14.64 21.57
N VAL A 22 15.54 -13.80 20.70
CA VAL A 22 15.04 -14.17 19.37
C VAL A 22 15.87 -13.43 18.33
N LYS A 23 16.40 -14.16 17.35
CA LYS A 23 17.02 -13.55 16.17
C LYS A 23 15.93 -13.18 15.16
N ILE A 24 15.81 -11.90 14.84
CA ILE A 24 14.94 -11.38 13.80
C ILE A 24 15.80 -11.15 12.56
N SER A 25 15.34 -11.60 11.40
CA SER A 25 16.03 -11.39 10.12
C SER A 25 15.04 -11.28 8.97
N ALA A 26 15.41 -10.51 7.95
CA ALA A 26 14.67 -10.37 6.71
C ALA A 26 15.54 -10.84 5.53
N SER A 27 14.89 -11.26 4.43
CA SER A 27 15.58 -11.55 3.16
C SER A 27 16.26 -10.31 2.59
N GLU A 28 15.72 -9.12 2.87
CA GLU A 28 16.23 -7.83 2.41
C GLU A 28 17.12 -7.18 3.49
N PRO A 29 18.43 -6.96 3.23
CA PRO A 29 19.39 -6.54 4.26
C PRO A 29 19.19 -5.10 4.75
N ASP A 30 18.52 -4.26 3.97
CA ASP A 30 18.18 -2.86 4.27
C ASP A 30 16.78 -2.70 4.88
N ALA A 31 15.98 -3.77 4.97
CA ALA A 31 14.65 -3.72 5.55
C ALA A 31 14.68 -3.24 7.00
N THR A 32 13.81 -2.30 7.34
CA THR A 32 13.75 -1.72 8.68
C THR A 32 13.04 -2.66 9.63
N ILE A 33 13.65 -2.93 10.78
CA ILE A 33 13.05 -3.73 11.86
C ILE A 33 12.59 -2.78 12.96
N ILE A 34 11.32 -2.88 13.31
CA ILE A 34 10.64 -2.07 14.32
C ILE A 34 10.11 -3.01 15.40
N VAL A 35 10.40 -2.70 16.67
CA VAL A 35 9.91 -3.43 17.83
C VAL A 35 9.15 -2.48 18.74
N ASN A 36 7.90 -2.81 19.05
CA ASN A 36 6.99 -1.97 19.86
C ASN A 36 6.92 -0.51 19.38
N GLY A 37 6.97 -0.30 18.05
CA GLY A 37 6.94 1.02 17.42
C GLY A 37 8.29 1.74 17.34
N GLN A 38 9.34 1.22 17.97
CA GLN A 38 10.69 1.79 17.89
C GLN A 38 11.52 1.09 16.82
N LYS A 39 12.17 1.86 15.94
CA LYS A 39 13.16 1.33 15.00
C LYS A 39 14.39 0.83 15.77
N VAL A 40 14.76 -0.43 15.58
CA VAL A 40 15.85 -1.09 16.32
C VAL A 40 17.00 -1.58 15.43
N GLY A 41 16.79 -1.71 14.12
CA GLY A 41 17.85 -2.17 13.22
C GLY A 41 17.41 -2.30 11.76
N HIS A 42 18.31 -2.85 10.95
CA HIS A 42 18.11 -3.14 9.53
C HIS A 42 18.55 -4.56 9.19
N GLY A 43 17.73 -5.30 8.45
CA GLY A 43 17.99 -6.65 7.92
C GLY A 43 18.08 -7.76 8.97
N ASN A 44 18.74 -7.50 10.10
CA ASN A 44 18.86 -8.42 11.23
C ASN A 44 18.89 -7.66 12.57
N TYR A 45 18.34 -8.28 13.61
CA TYR A 45 18.35 -7.76 14.98
C TYR A 45 18.23 -8.90 15.99
N LYS A 46 18.89 -8.80 17.14
CA LYS A 46 18.76 -9.78 18.24
C LYS A 46 17.94 -9.16 19.36
N LEU A 47 16.70 -9.61 19.50
CA LEU A 47 15.79 -9.14 20.54
C LEU A 47 15.98 -9.95 21.82
N GLY A 48 16.28 -9.27 22.93
CA GLY A 48 16.16 -9.85 24.27
C GLY A 48 14.71 -9.84 24.73
N LEU A 49 14.25 -10.95 25.32
CA LEU A 49 12.88 -11.08 25.82
C LEU A 49 12.85 -11.09 27.34
N ASP A 50 12.07 -10.18 27.90
CA ASP A 50 11.65 -10.26 29.29
C ASP A 50 10.59 -11.34 29.45
N LYS A 51 10.71 -12.11 30.54
CA LYS A 51 9.88 -13.31 30.76
C LYS A 51 8.38 -13.04 30.73
N LYS A 52 7.95 -11.82 31.09
CA LYS A 52 6.54 -11.42 31.27
C LYS A 52 6.04 -10.45 30.20
N GLU A 53 6.84 -10.15 29.17
CA GLU A 53 6.47 -9.19 28.14
C GLU A 53 6.30 -9.84 26.77
N CYS A 54 5.53 -9.16 25.92
CA CYS A 54 5.38 -9.48 24.51
C CYS A 54 5.83 -8.29 23.67
N TYR A 55 6.41 -8.58 22.51
CA TYR A 55 7.01 -7.62 21.61
C TYR A 55 6.35 -7.77 20.24
N LYS A 56 5.78 -6.66 19.75
CA LYS A 56 5.28 -6.55 18.38
C LYS A 56 6.43 -6.21 17.46
N ILE A 57 6.71 -7.09 16.52
CA ILE A 57 7.76 -6.96 15.52
C ILE A 57 7.09 -6.57 14.22
N LYS A 58 7.61 -5.52 13.59
CA LYS A 58 7.23 -5.11 12.24
C LYS A 58 8.49 -5.02 11.38
N VAL A 59 8.44 -5.58 10.18
CA VAL A 59 9.51 -5.51 9.19
C VAL A 59 8.98 -4.87 7.92
N GLU A 60 9.61 -3.78 7.49
CA GLU A 60 9.15 -2.96 6.37
C GLU A 60 10.30 -2.54 5.45
N LYS A 61 10.03 -2.53 4.15
CA LYS A 61 10.88 -1.96 3.11
C LYS A 61 10.00 -1.40 1.99
N PRO A 62 10.28 -0.19 1.45
CA PRO A 62 9.55 0.34 0.29
C PRO A 62 9.61 -0.63 -0.90
N GLY A 63 8.49 -0.82 -1.62
CA GLY A 63 8.38 -1.80 -2.69
C GLY A 63 8.13 -3.24 -2.25
N PHE A 64 7.99 -3.51 -0.96
CA PHE A 64 7.74 -4.85 -0.40
C PHE A 64 6.52 -4.85 0.52
N LEU A 65 5.91 -6.02 0.67
CA LEU A 65 4.83 -6.24 1.63
C LEU A 65 5.31 -6.00 3.07
N ARG A 66 4.37 -5.63 3.93
CA ARG A 66 4.63 -5.38 5.35
C ARG A 66 4.43 -6.66 6.14
N TYR A 67 5.36 -6.96 7.03
CA TYR A 67 5.28 -8.16 7.87
C TYR A 67 5.17 -7.79 9.33
N GLU A 68 4.24 -8.43 10.03
CA GLU A 68 4.03 -8.27 11.46
C GLU A 68 4.05 -9.64 12.15
N SER A 69 4.65 -9.68 13.34
CA SER A 69 4.67 -10.86 14.20
C SER A 69 4.70 -10.42 15.66
N THR A 70 4.30 -11.31 16.57
CA THR A 70 4.40 -11.08 18.00
C THR A 70 5.19 -12.22 18.64
N VAL A 71 6.16 -11.88 19.48
CA VAL A 71 6.90 -12.84 20.29
C VAL A 71 6.77 -12.49 21.75
N CYS A 72 6.66 -13.51 22.60
CA CYS A 72 6.45 -13.35 24.03
C CYS A 72 7.54 -14.08 24.83
N GLY A 73 7.92 -13.53 25.98
CA GLY A 73 8.73 -14.27 26.94
C GLY A 73 7.98 -15.45 27.53
N ARG A 74 8.70 -16.43 28.09
CA ARG A 74 8.15 -17.73 28.55
C ARG A 74 6.95 -17.67 29.50
N LYS A 75 6.76 -16.58 30.26
CA LYS A 75 5.64 -16.39 31.21
C LYS A 75 4.53 -15.48 30.67
N ALA A 76 4.73 -14.88 29.50
CA ALA A 76 3.81 -13.92 28.90
C ALA A 76 2.92 -14.55 27.81
N GLY A 77 3.40 -15.63 27.18
CA GLY A 77 2.68 -16.30 26.11
C GLY A 77 3.40 -17.58 25.66
N PRO A 78 3.08 -18.09 24.46
CA PRO A 78 3.76 -19.23 23.87
C PRO A 78 5.27 -19.02 23.81
N GLU A 79 6.05 -20.11 23.92
CA GLU A 79 7.50 -20.02 23.85
C GLU A 79 7.95 -19.46 22.50
N ALA A 80 8.66 -18.32 22.53
CA ALA A 80 9.15 -17.69 21.33
C ALA A 80 10.17 -18.58 20.59
N PRO A 81 10.12 -18.61 19.24
CA PRO A 81 11.09 -19.35 18.44
C PRO A 81 12.49 -18.76 18.60
N LYS A 82 13.54 -19.56 18.37
CA LYS A 82 14.93 -19.07 18.40
C LYS A 82 15.20 -18.01 17.34
N SER A 83 14.51 -18.10 16.20
CA SER A 83 14.64 -17.16 15.09
C SER A 83 13.31 -16.93 14.39
N LEU A 84 13.10 -15.70 13.94
CA LEU A 84 12.09 -15.29 12.99
C LEU A 84 12.77 -14.80 11.71
N TYR A 85 12.46 -15.45 10.61
CA TYR A 85 12.93 -15.08 9.28
C TYR A 85 11.74 -14.59 8.45
N PHE A 86 11.84 -13.40 7.90
CA PHE A 86 10.85 -12.78 7.04
C PHE A 86 11.35 -12.80 5.59
N GLU A 87 10.78 -13.69 4.78
CA GLU A 87 10.96 -13.68 3.34
C GLU A 87 10.07 -12.60 2.73
N MET A 88 10.68 -11.47 2.36
CA MET A 88 9.97 -10.29 1.89
C MET A 88 9.64 -10.42 0.41
N LYS A 89 8.34 -10.34 0.10
CA LYS A 89 7.81 -10.33 -1.26
C LYS A 89 7.60 -8.90 -1.73
N ALA A 90 7.82 -8.66 -3.02
CA ALA A 90 7.50 -7.38 -3.65
C ALA A 90 6.01 -7.04 -3.45
N ASP A 91 5.72 -5.75 -3.28
CA ASP A 91 4.35 -5.25 -3.19
C ASP A 91 3.74 -5.23 -4.60
N ASP A 92 2.77 -6.11 -4.80
CA ASP A 92 2.07 -6.32 -6.07
C ASP A 92 1.22 -5.10 -6.48
N ALA A 93 0.71 -4.32 -5.52
CA ALA A 93 0.01 -3.07 -5.79
C ALA A 93 0.99 -1.98 -6.25
N GLU A 94 2.17 -1.91 -5.63
CA GLU A 94 3.21 -0.94 -6.03
C GLU A 94 3.77 -1.26 -7.41
N GLU A 95 4.03 -2.55 -7.71
CA GLU A 95 4.49 -3.00 -9.02
C GLU A 95 3.47 -2.70 -10.13
N ALA A 96 2.18 -2.94 -9.86
CA ALA A 96 1.09 -2.71 -10.81
C ALA A 96 0.73 -1.22 -11.00
N SER A 97 1.42 -0.30 -10.34
CA SER A 97 1.11 1.12 -10.35
C SER A 97 2.30 2.01 -10.69
N ILE A 98 1.99 3.27 -10.96
CA ILE A 98 2.98 4.34 -11.16
C ILE A 98 2.62 5.52 -10.26
N LYS A 99 3.62 6.08 -9.59
CA LYS A 99 3.48 7.38 -8.92
C LYS A 99 3.34 8.47 -9.96
N THR A 100 2.36 9.35 -9.79
CA THR A 100 2.04 10.39 -10.78
C THR A 100 1.34 11.56 -10.13
N ASP A 101 1.60 12.76 -10.63
CA ASP A 101 0.88 13.98 -10.26
C ASP A 101 -0.50 14.08 -10.95
N GLN A 102 -0.85 13.07 -11.77
CA GLN A 102 -2.13 12.99 -12.46
C GLN A 102 -3.25 12.37 -11.62
N ALA A 103 -2.92 11.68 -10.53
CA ALA A 103 -3.92 11.08 -9.67
C ALA A 103 -4.71 12.16 -8.93
N ASN A 104 -6.03 12.05 -8.91
CA ASN A 104 -6.93 12.90 -8.12
C ASN A 104 -6.94 14.40 -8.49
N VAL A 105 -6.39 14.77 -9.65
CA VAL A 105 -6.35 16.15 -10.17
C VAL A 105 -7.28 16.32 -11.38
N ASP A 106 -7.85 17.51 -11.55
CA ASP A 106 -8.64 17.88 -12.74
C ASP A 106 -7.69 18.34 -13.88
N PHE A 107 -7.74 17.67 -15.03
CA PHE A 107 -7.06 18.09 -16.25
C PHE A 107 -8.03 18.80 -17.19
N GLU A 108 -7.72 20.02 -17.60
CA GLU A 108 -8.52 20.74 -18.60
C GLU A 108 -8.12 20.32 -20.01
N ILE A 109 -9.08 19.81 -20.76
CA ILE A 109 -8.95 19.38 -22.14
C ILE A 109 -9.83 20.30 -22.99
N GLU A 110 -9.21 21.24 -23.68
CA GLU A 110 -9.87 22.06 -24.70
C GLU A 110 -10.14 21.18 -25.92
N VAL A 111 -11.40 21.10 -26.32
CA VAL A 111 -11.84 20.31 -27.47
C VAL A 111 -11.54 21.09 -28.75
N ASN A 112 -11.08 20.39 -29.78
CA ASN A 112 -10.89 20.95 -31.11
C ASN A 112 -12.16 21.68 -31.55
N SER A 113 -12.04 22.95 -31.94
CA SER A 113 -13.12 23.78 -32.46
C SER A 113 -13.84 23.18 -33.67
N ASP A 114 -13.18 22.26 -34.38
CA ASP A 114 -13.73 21.58 -35.55
C ASP A 114 -14.68 20.42 -35.18
N LEU A 115 -14.77 20.04 -33.89
CA LEU A 115 -15.66 19.00 -33.39
C LEU A 115 -16.95 19.60 -32.84
N GLU A 116 -18.08 19.08 -33.29
CA GLU A 116 -19.37 19.36 -32.69
C GLU A 116 -19.46 18.74 -31.28
N VAL A 117 -20.23 19.35 -30.38
CA VAL A 117 -20.41 18.88 -28.98
C VAL A 117 -20.83 17.40 -28.94
N THR A 118 -21.71 16.99 -29.86
CA THR A 118 -22.17 15.60 -29.93
C THR A 118 -21.07 14.63 -30.36
N GLU A 119 -20.17 15.04 -31.25
CA GLU A 119 -19.05 14.21 -31.70
C GLU A 119 -17.98 14.11 -30.60
N ALA A 120 -17.65 15.24 -29.97
CA ALA A 120 -16.78 15.29 -28.81
C ALA A 120 -17.29 14.38 -27.68
N TRP A 121 -18.60 14.38 -27.42
CA TRP A 121 -19.22 13.51 -26.42
C TRP A 121 -19.16 12.02 -26.78
N LYS A 122 -19.35 11.68 -28.06
CA LYS A 122 -19.19 10.29 -28.55
C LYS A 122 -17.75 9.81 -28.36
N LEU A 123 -16.76 10.61 -28.76
CA LEU A 123 -15.34 10.30 -28.57
C LEU A 123 -14.99 10.16 -27.09
N THR A 124 -15.48 11.08 -26.26
CA THR A 124 -15.35 11.03 -24.80
C THR A 124 -15.86 9.70 -24.26
N THR A 125 -17.07 9.30 -24.64
CA THR A 125 -17.68 8.04 -24.20
C THR A 125 -16.87 6.82 -24.66
N GLN A 126 -16.39 6.82 -25.91
CA GLN A 126 -15.52 5.75 -26.42
C GLN A 126 -14.23 5.61 -25.60
N ILE A 127 -13.53 6.73 -25.36
CA ILE A 127 -12.33 6.74 -24.51
C ILE A 127 -12.64 6.16 -23.13
N VAL A 128 -13.75 6.57 -22.50
CA VAL A 128 -14.14 6.01 -21.19
C VAL A 128 -14.30 4.50 -21.26
N THR A 129 -15.05 3.99 -22.24
CA THR A 129 -15.35 2.56 -22.38
C THR A 129 -14.14 1.72 -22.81
N ASP A 130 -13.09 2.34 -23.36
CA ASP A 130 -11.82 1.65 -23.65
C ASP A 130 -11.08 1.25 -22.35
N TYR A 131 -11.37 1.91 -21.22
CA TYR A 131 -10.69 1.69 -19.92
C TYR A 131 -11.61 1.20 -18.80
N PHE A 132 -12.91 1.50 -18.86
CA PHE A 132 -13.88 1.21 -17.80
C PHE A 132 -15.07 0.44 -18.35
N ASP A 133 -15.37 -0.69 -17.73
CA ASP A 133 -16.46 -1.57 -18.17
C ASP A 133 -17.87 -0.97 -17.94
N ALA A 134 -18.00 -0.07 -16.95
CA ALA A 134 -19.30 0.46 -16.54
C ALA A 134 -19.27 1.97 -16.28
N ILE A 135 -20.22 2.66 -16.93
CA ILE A 135 -20.55 4.05 -16.65
C ILE A 135 -21.70 4.08 -15.64
N GLU A 136 -21.53 4.81 -14.54
CA GLU A 136 -22.53 4.92 -13.48
C GLU A 136 -23.50 6.09 -13.74
N VAL A 137 -22.97 7.22 -14.20
CA VAL A 137 -23.74 8.42 -14.54
C VAL A 137 -23.23 8.97 -15.87
N SER A 138 -24.15 9.26 -16.78
CA SER A 138 -23.86 9.95 -18.05
C SER A 138 -24.99 10.91 -18.36
N ASP A 139 -24.69 12.19 -18.32
CA ASP A 139 -25.58 13.28 -18.68
C ASP A 139 -24.93 14.13 -19.78
N LYS A 140 -25.49 14.03 -20.99
CA LYS A 140 -25.03 14.77 -22.16
C LYS A 140 -25.34 16.26 -22.06
N GLU A 141 -26.45 16.64 -21.42
CA GLU A 141 -26.92 18.03 -21.38
C GLU A 141 -25.96 18.90 -20.54
N THR A 142 -25.51 18.35 -19.41
CA THR A 142 -24.54 19.02 -18.54
C THR A 142 -23.08 18.65 -18.84
N SER A 143 -22.86 17.76 -19.82
CA SER A 143 -21.55 17.17 -20.14
C SER A 143 -20.85 16.61 -18.89
N TYR A 144 -21.60 15.83 -18.13
CA TYR A 144 -21.15 15.17 -16.92
C TYR A 144 -21.13 13.66 -17.10
N LEU A 145 -20.01 13.01 -16.82
CA LEU A 145 -19.87 11.57 -16.84
C LEU A 145 -19.09 11.11 -15.62
N ARG A 146 -19.54 10.02 -15.00
CA ARG A 146 -18.82 9.32 -13.94
C ARG A 146 -18.91 7.82 -14.15
N THR A 147 -17.76 7.15 -14.08
CA THR A 147 -17.72 5.69 -14.12
C THR A 147 -18.10 5.09 -12.77
N ALA A 148 -18.54 3.83 -12.79
CA ALA A 148 -18.50 3.04 -11.57
C ALA A 148 -17.05 2.90 -11.09
N TRP A 149 -16.87 2.56 -9.82
CA TRP A 149 -15.56 2.20 -9.30
C TRP A 149 -15.05 0.91 -9.96
N SER A 150 -13.89 0.98 -10.61
CA SER A 150 -13.14 -0.21 -11.00
C SER A 150 -12.20 -0.61 -9.86
N VAL A 151 -12.35 -1.83 -9.36
CA VAL A 151 -11.66 -2.34 -8.18
C VAL A 151 -10.65 -3.40 -8.55
N GLN A 152 -9.47 -3.35 -7.94
CA GLN A 152 -8.47 -4.39 -8.04
C GLN A 152 -7.88 -4.67 -6.65
N SER A 153 -7.98 -5.91 -6.20
CA SER A 153 -7.41 -6.37 -4.94
C SER A 153 -6.04 -7.01 -5.17
N PHE A 154 -5.16 -6.77 -4.22
CA PHE A 154 -3.76 -7.19 -4.12
C PHE A 154 -3.53 -7.86 -2.77
N GLN A 155 -2.36 -8.44 -2.54
CA GLN A 155 -2.11 -9.25 -1.33
C GLN A 155 -2.40 -8.52 -0.02
N GLN A 156 -2.06 -7.23 0.07
CA GLN A 156 -2.27 -6.39 1.27
C GLN A 156 -3.01 -5.08 0.99
N ASN A 157 -3.66 -4.95 -0.17
CA ASN A 157 -4.30 -3.69 -0.54
C ASN A 157 -5.49 -3.93 -1.47
N THR A 158 -6.46 -3.02 -1.46
CA THR A 158 -7.48 -2.94 -2.50
C THR A 158 -7.46 -1.52 -3.05
N ILE A 159 -7.29 -1.41 -4.36
CA ILE A 159 -7.28 -0.15 -5.09
C ILE A 159 -8.61 0.00 -5.79
N ARG A 160 -9.20 1.19 -5.73
CA ARG A 160 -10.34 1.57 -6.56
C ARG A 160 -10.02 2.79 -7.38
N THR A 161 -10.49 2.80 -8.62
CA THR A 161 -10.28 3.91 -9.54
C THR A 161 -11.58 4.24 -10.27
N ARG A 162 -11.86 5.53 -10.44
CA ARG A 162 -12.99 5.99 -11.26
C ARG A 162 -12.59 7.21 -12.06
N LEU A 163 -13.25 7.41 -13.19
CA LEU A 163 -13.06 8.57 -14.04
C LEU A 163 -14.27 9.50 -13.90
N ILE A 164 -13.99 10.80 -13.77
CA ILE A 164 -15.00 11.86 -13.71
C ILE A 164 -14.70 12.85 -14.82
N ILE A 165 -15.71 13.18 -15.60
CA ILE A 165 -15.68 14.17 -16.66
C ILE A 165 -16.76 15.20 -16.36
N LYS A 166 -16.40 16.48 -16.42
CA LYS A 166 -17.34 17.60 -16.21
C LYS A 166 -17.05 18.72 -17.19
N LEU A 167 -18.09 19.46 -17.58
CA LEU A 167 -17.90 20.70 -18.33
C LEU A 167 -17.08 21.70 -17.51
N SER A 168 -16.04 22.27 -18.12
CA SER A 168 -15.32 23.44 -17.60
C SER A 168 -15.86 24.72 -18.22
N LYS A 169 -15.89 24.77 -19.55
CA LYS A 169 -16.36 25.90 -20.35
C LYS A 169 -17.14 25.39 -21.55
N SER A 170 -18.17 26.11 -21.97
CA SER A 170 -18.92 25.81 -23.19
C SER A 170 -18.31 26.42 -24.45
N ASN A 171 -17.51 27.48 -24.31
CA ASN A 171 -16.83 28.14 -25.43
C ASN A 171 -15.47 28.75 -24.99
N PRO A 172 -14.33 28.28 -25.50
CA PRO A 172 -14.20 27.02 -26.26
C PRO A 172 -14.66 25.84 -25.40
N LEU A 173 -15.25 24.82 -26.04
CA LEU A 173 -15.71 23.62 -25.33
C LEU A 173 -14.53 22.99 -24.61
N THR A 174 -14.59 22.94 -23.28
CA THR A 174 -13.49 22.46 -22.43
C THR A 174 -14.04 21.48 -21.40
N PHE A 175 -13.46 20.29 -21.33
CA PHE A 175 -13.78 19.30 -20.30
C PHE A 175 -12.72 19.30 -19.19
N LYS A 176 -13.15 19.08 -17.95
CA LYS A 176 -12.27 18.65 -16.86
C LYS A 176 -12.34 17.15 -16.74
N VAL A 177 -11.20 16.49 -16.86
CA VAL A 177 -11.04 15.04 -16.76
C VAL A 177 -10.24 14.72 -15.51
N LYS A 178 -10.82 13.94 -14.59
CA LYS A 178 -10.19 13.55 -13.33
C LYS A 178 -10.21 12.05 -13.14
N LEU A 179 -9.03 11.47 -13.01
CA LEU A 179 -8.84 10.07 -12.64
C LEU A 179 -8.69 9.99 -11.10
N ASN A 180 -9.76 9.59 -10.43
CA ASN A 180 -9.73 9.37 -8.99
C ASN A 180 -9.14 8.01 -8.67
N SER A 181 -8.11 7.95 -7.81
CA SER A 181 -7.48 6.71 -7.35
C SER A 181 -7.35 6.69 -5.84
N GLU A 182 -7.79 5.59 -5.25
CA GLU A 182 -7.84 5.40 -3.79
C GLU A 182 -7.41 3.99 -3.40
N PHE A 183 -6.91 3.85 -2.18
CA PHE A 183 -6.45 2.57 -1.62
C PHE A 183 -6.98 2.36 -0.20
N SER A 184 -7.20 1.10 0.20
CA SER A 184 -7.66 0.76 1.56
C SER A 184 -6.54 0.27 2.50
N GLY A 185 -5.43 -0.22 1.95
CA GLY A 185 -4.38 -0.89 2.71
C GLY A 185 -4.80 -2.24 3.29
N THR A 186 -5.89 -2.83 2.79
CA THR A 186 -6.36 -4.17 3.17
C THR A 186 -6.88 -4.91 1.94
N ASN A 187 -6.57 -6.19 1.83
CA ASN A 187 -7.07 -7.03 0.73
C ASN A 187 -8.57 -7.28 0.90
N GLY A 188 -9.32 -7.17 -0.20
CA GLY A 188 -10.72 -7.54 -0.28
C GLY A 188 -11.65 -6.50 0.33
N THR A 189 -11.20 -5.27 0.54
CA THR A 189 -12.06 -4.19 1.00
C THR A 189 -13.22 -3.99 0.02
N SER A 190 -14.45 -4.01 0.55
CA SER A 190 -15.65 -3.77 -0.26
C SER A 190 -15.62 -2.38 -0.87
N VAL A 191 -15.96 -2.27 -2.16
CA VAL A 191 -16.06 -0.99 -2.87
C VAL A 191 -17.01 0.03 -2.21
N LYS A 192 -17.92 -0.45 -1.37
CA LYS A 192 -18.93 0.36 -0.66
C LYS A 192 -18.46 0.85 0.72
N ALA A 193 -17.31 0.37 1.21
CA ALA A 193 -16.74 0.77 2.50
C ALA A 193 -15.92 2.07 2.33
N ASP A 194 -16.58 3.16 1.95
CA ASP A 194 -15.96 4.43 1.61
C ASP A 194 -15.02 4.96 2.69
N GLU A 195 -15.34 4.71 3.97
CA GLU A 195 -14.54 5.13 5.13
C GLU A 195 -13.17 4.46 5.23
N GLN A 196 -12.98 3.33 4.53
CA GLN A 196 -11.73 2.58 4.53
C GLN A 196 -10.76 3.05 3.43
N PHE A 197 -11.26 3.76 2.43
CA PHE A 197 -10.44 4.24 1.32
C PHE A 197 -9.89 5.63 1.57
N ARG A 198 -8.67 5.85 1.09
CA ARG A 198 -8.00 7.15 1.10
C ARG A 198 -7.36 7.41 -0.25
N ASP A 199 -7.22 8.68 -0.59
CA ASP A 199 -6.55 9.12 -1.82
C ASP A 199 -5.17 8.46 -1.96
N TRP A 200 -4.90 7.97 -3.17
CA TRP A 200 -3.62 7.40 -3.54
C TRP A 200 -2.87 8.32 -4.50
N ASP A 201 -1.59 8.52 -4.27
CA ASP A 201 -0.70 9.33 -5.13
C ASP A 201 -0.19 8.54 -6.36
N ARG A 202 -0.85 7.43 -6.68
CA ARG A 202 -0.49 6.51 -7.75
C ARG A 202 -1.74 6.15 -8.55
N ILE A 203 -1.50 5.69 -9.77
CA ILE A 203 -2.54 5.08 -10.61
C ILE A 203 -2.07 3.70 -11.05
N LEU A 204 -3.01 2.77 -11.25
CA LEU A 204 -2.70 1.49 -11.86
C LEU A 204 -2.20 1.70 -13.29
N ARG A 205 -1.19 0.93 -13.71
CA ARG A 205 -0.54 1.06 -15.02
C ARG A 205 -1.51 0.96 -16.19
N LYS A 206 -2.59 0.19 -16.04
CA LYS A 206 -3.68 0.08 -17.03
C LYS A 206 -4.37 1.42 -17.34
N TYR A 207 -4.30 2.40 -16.44
CA TYR A 207 -4.87 3.73 -16.62
C TYR A 207 -3.86 4.82 -16.99
N LYS A 208 -2.59 4.45 -17.20
CA LYS A 208 -1.50 5.41 -17.47
C LYS A 208 -1.82 6.38 -18.60
N ASN A 209 -2.52 5.91 -19.64
CA ASN A 209 -2.75 6.66 -20.86
C ASN A 209 -4.14 7.31 -20.93
N VAL A 210 -5.00 7.15 -19.91
CA VAL A 210 -6.39 7.66 -19.94
C VAL A 210 -6.41 9.16 -20.24
N ILE A 211 -5.66 9.97 -19.48
CA ILE A 211 -5.63 11.43 -19.64
C ILE A 211 -4.99 11.85 -20.97
N SER A 212 -3.93 11.15 -21.41
CA SER A 212 -3.28 11.46 -22.69
C SER A 212 -4.18 11.12 -23.88
N ASP A 213 -5.03 10.11 -23.77
CA ASP A 213 -5.96 9.74 -24.84
C ASP A 213 -7.05 10.81 -25.01
N PHE A 214 -7.56 11.40 -23.93
CA PHE A 214 -8.42 12.58 -24.01
C PHE A 214 -7.72 13.73 -24.71
N SER A 215 -6.49 14.05 -24.30
CA SER A 215 -5.71 15.13 -24.92
C SER A 215 -5.49 14.87 -26.42
N THR A 216 -5.09 13.65 -26.79
CA THR A 216 -4.71 13.30 -28.17
C THR A 216 -5.90 13.16 -29.11
N ARG A 217 -7.06 12.71 -28.60
CA ARG A 217 -8.25 12.42 -29.42
C ARG A 217 -9.24 13.58 -29.46
N LEU A 218 -9.26 14.47 -28.46
CA LEU A 218 -10.16 15.61 -28.42
C LEU A 218 -9.49 16.94 -28.78
N ALA A 219 -8.23 17.16 -28.42
CA ALA A 219 -7.57 18.43 -28.71
C ALA A 219 -7.10 18.50 -30.17
N LYS A 220 -6.94 19.73 -30.67
CA LYS A 220 -6.35 19.98 -31.98
C LYS A 220 -4.84 19.68 -31.92
N LYS A 221 -4.34 18.92 -32.90
CA LYS A 221 -2.90 18.65 -33.04
C LYS A 221 -2.13 19.89 -33.47
#